data_AF-A0A4Q1D3I8-F1
#
_entry.id   AF-A0A4Q1D3I8-F1
#
_cell.length_a   1.000
_cell.length_b   1.000
_cell.length_c   1.000
_cell.angle_alpha   90.00
_cell.angle_beta   90.00
_cell.angle_gamma   90.00
#
_symmetry.space_group_name_H-M   'P 1'
#
loop_
_entity.id
_entity.type
_entity.pdbx_description
1 polymer ?
#
loop_
_entity_poly.entity_id
_entity_poly.type
_entity_poly.pdbx_seq_one_letter_code
_entity_poly.pdbx_strand_id
1 'polypeptide(L)'
;MYLHYNVEPHFLKEKFEIFHPVGSIAESDSFAKQLMQKQDQGKTYSDFCLMDMSKEKVLKPYSIDELAKKPRVIKERGNERGMKL
;
A
#
# COMPACT_ATOMS: atom_id res chain seq x y z
N MET A 1 12.42 7.04 -8.97
CA MET A 1 11.85 5.72 -9.30
C MET A 1 10.37 5.91 -9.58
N TYR A 2 9.65 4.89 -10.04
CA TYR A 2 8.22 4.98 -10.26
C TYR A 2 7.47 3.85 -9.57
N LEU A 3 6.49 4.17 -8.75
CA LEU A 3 5.50 3.20 -8.31
C LEU A 3 4.46 3.05 -9.42
N HIS A 4 4.41 1.87 -10.04
CA HIS A 4 3.39 1.45 -10.98
C HIS A 4 2.25 0.75 -10.23
N TYR A 5 1.02 1.06 -10.62
CA TYR A 5 -0.19 0.40 -10.13
C TYR A 5 -1.35 0.62 -11.10
N ASN A 6 -2.31 -0.28 -11.08
CA ASN A 6 -3.56 -0.17 -11.82
C ASN A 6 -4.65 0.42 -10.92
N VAL A 7 -5.50 1.27 -11.50
CA VAL A 7 -6.72 1.77 -10.85
C VAL A 7 -7.95 1.42 -11.70
N GLU A 8 -8.92 0.78 -11.08
CA GLU A 8 -10.21 0.40 -11.66
C GLU A 8 -11.32 1.15 -10.91
N PRO A 9 -11.90 2.22 -11.49
CA PRO A 9 -13.03 2.90 -10.89
C PRO A 9 -14.28 2.02 -10.97
N HIS A 10 -15.07 1.86 -9.90
CA HIS A 10 -16.24 0.94 -9.92
C HIS A 10 -17.31 1.30 -10.95
N PHE A 11 -17.33 2.55 -11.41
CA PHE A 11 -18.24 3.07 -12.43
C PHE A 11 -17.72 2.89 -13.86
N LEU A 12 -16.44 2.56 -14.04
CA LEU A 12 -15.78 2.30 -15.33
C LEU A 12 -15.16 0.91 -15.29
N LYS A 13 -15.63 -0.02 -16.13
CA LYS A 13 -15.03 -1.37 -16.25
C LYS A 13 -13.62 -1.36 -16.90
N GLU A 14 -12.97 -0.22 -16.95
CA GLU A 14 -11.67 -0.01 -17.57
C GLU A 14 -10.61 0.21 -16.51
N LYS A 15 -9.45 -0.40 -16.73
CA LYS A 15 -8.28 -0.29 -15.84
C LYS A 15 -7.34 0.76 -16.40
N PHE A 16 -6.90 1.66 -15.53
CA PHE A 16 -5.91 2.68 -15.87
C PHE A 16 -4.60 2.37 -15.19
N GLU A 17 -3.52 2.36 -15.97
CA GLU A 17 -2.16 2.22 -15.45
C GLU A 17 -1.64 3.58 -14.98
N ILE A 18 -1.11 3.63 -13.75
CA ILE A 18 -0.55 4.85 -13.17
C ILE A 18 0.93 4.63 -12.84
N PHE A 19 1.76 5.60 -13.21
CA PHE A 19 3.17 5.66 -12.83
C PHE A 19 3.40 6.87 -11.94
N HIS A 20 3.45 6.64 -10.63
CA HIS A 20 3.67 7.70 -9.65
C HIS A 20 5.17 7.86 -9.35
N PRO A 21 5.78 9.04 -9.56
CA PRO A 21 7.19 9.26 -9.24
C PRO A 21 7.41 9.18 -7.72
N VAL A 22 8.45 8.45 -7.31
CA VAL A 22 8.85 8.29 -5.90
C VAL A 22 10.36 8.46 -5.76
N GLY A 23 10.78 9.11 -4.68
CA GLY A 23 12.17 9.39 -4.35
C GLY A 23 12.88 8.23 -3.65
N SER A 24 12.15 7.32 -3.00
CA SER A 24 12.73 6.18 -2.27
C SER A 24 11.82 4.95 -2.25
N ILE A 25 12.39 3.79 -1.91
CA ILE A 25 11.62 2.55 -1.68
C ILE A 25 10.66 2.74 -0.49
N ALA A 26 11.08 3.43 0.56
CA ALA A 26 10.25 3.65 1.75
C ALA A 26 9.03 4.53 1.46
N GLU A 27 9.19 5.53 0.60
CA GLU A 27 8.09 6.37 0.11
C GLU A 27 7.10 5.55 -0.72
N SER A 28 7.61 4.73 -1.64
CA SER A 28 6.81 3.78 -2.43
C SER A 28 5.99 2.83 -1.55
N ASP A 29 6.63 2.21 -0.54
CA ASP A 29 5.97 1.32 0.41
C ASP A 29 4.85 2.03 1.18
N SER A 30 5.09 3.27 1.61
CA SER A 30 4.13 4.07 2.36
C SER A 30 2.94 4.46 1.50
N PHE A 31 3.19 4.86 0.24
CA PHE A 31 2.16 5.25 -0.70
C PHE A 31 1.29 4.07 -1.14
N ALA A 32 1.89 2.92 -1.45
CA ALA A 32 1.16 1.70 -1.81
C ALA A 32 0.21 1.26 -0.67
N LYS A 33 0.65 1.33 0.59
CA LYS A 33 -0.21 1.07 1.76
C LYS A 33 -1.36 2.07 1.88
N GLN A 34 -1.11 3.35 1.64
CA GLN A 34 -2.18 4.36 1.66
C GLN A 34 -3.22 4.14 0.56
N LEU A 35 -2.81 3.73 -0.64
CA LEU A 35 -3.73 3.40 -1.73
C LEU A 35 -4.60 2.19 -1.37
N MET A 36 -4.01 1.17 -0.73
CA MET A 36 -4.79 0.01 -0.26
C MET A 36 -5.80 0.35 0.82
N GLN A 37 -5.50 1.29 1.70
CA GLN A 37 -6.47 1.78 2.68
C GLN A 37 -7.64 2.56 2.05
N LYS A 38 -7.50 3.04 0.81
CA LYS A 38 -8.52 3.81 0.08
C LYS A 38 -9.33 2.96 -0.91
N GLN A 39 -9.13 1.65 -0.94
CA GLN A 39 -9.75 0.73 -1.91
C GLN A 39 -11.29 0.70 -1.85
N ASP A 40 -11.89 1.05 -0.70
CA ASP A 40 -13.35 1.08 -0.52
C ASP A 40 -14.01 2.40 -0.98
N GLN A 41 -13.25 3.36 -1.52
CA GLN A 41 -13.75 4.68 -1.93
C GLN A 41 -14.18 4.73 -3.41
N GLY A 42 -14.79 3.64 -3.92
CA GLY A 42 -15.30 3.55 -5.30
C GLY A 42 -14.23 3.33 -6.37
N LYS A 43 -13.00 2.97 -5.97
CA LYS A 43 -11.89 2.64 -6.87
C LYS A 43 -11.09 1.49 -6.29
N THR A 44 -10.80 0.49 -7.10
CA THR A 44 -9.92 -0.62 -6.73
C THR A 44 -8.53 -0.37 -7.29
N TYR A 45 -7.51 -0.65 -6.49
CA TYR A 45 -6.12 -0.56 -6.93
C TYR A 45 -5.51 -1.97 -6.99
N SER A 46 -4.66 -2.26 -7.96
CA SER A 46 -4.01 -3.57 -8.12
C SER A 46 -2.64 -3.43 -8.78
N ASP A 47 -1.93 -4.56 -8.94
CA ASP A 47 -0.69 -4.66 -9.73
C ASP A 47 0.43 -3.71 -9.31
N PHE A 48 0.59 -3.54 -8.00
CA PHE A 48 1.61 -2.65 -7.44
C PHE A 48 3.03 -3.18 -7.70
N CYS A 49 3.87 -2.37 -8.34
CA CYS A 49 5.31 -2.64 -8.42
C CYS A 49 6.13 -1.34 -8.44
N LEU A 50 7.29 -1.36 -7.79
CA LEU A 50 8.28 -0.29 -7.89
C LEU A 50 9.18 -0.57 -9.08
N MET A 51 9.27 0.40 -9.97
CA MET A 51 10.10 0.40 -11.16
C MET A 51 11.26 1.39 -11.04
N ASP A 52 12.31 1.15 -11.82
CA ASP A 52 13.43 2.06 -11.94
C ASP A 52 13.07 3.37 -12.67
N MET A 53 14.07 4.24 -12.87
CA MET A 53 13.86 5.54 -13.51
C MET A 53 13.50 5.43 -15.01
N SER A 54 13.92 4.35 -15.69
CA SER A 54 13.57 4.11 -17.09
C SER A 54 12.22 3.41 -17.26
N LYS A 55 11.62 2.89 -16.19
CA LYS A 55 10.38 2.10 -16.20
C LYS A 55 10.52 0.80 -17.00
N GLU A 56 11.73 0.30 -17.15
CA GLU A 56 12.01 -0.95 -17.87
C GLU A 56 12.22 -2.11 -16.91
N LYS A 57 12.62 -1.81 -15.66
CA LYS A 57 12.95 -2.82 -14.66
C LYS A 57 12.10 -2.67 -13.42
N VAL A 58 11.51 -3.78 -13.00
CA VAL A 58 10.88 -3.90 -11.67
C VAL A 58 11.98 -4.04 -10.62
N LEU A 59 12.05 -3.07 -9.72
CA LEU A 59 12.94 -3.06 -8.56
C LEU A 59 12.35 -3.85 -7.40
N LYS A 60 11.03 -3.75 -7.17
CA LYS A 60 10.33 -4.45 -6.09
C LYS A 60 8.87 -4.71 -6.46
N PRO A 61 8.43 -5.98 -6.56
CA PRO A 61 7.00 -6.29 -6.64
C PRO A 61 6.34 -6.13 -5.28
N TYR A 62 5.06 -5.76 -5.25
CA TYR A 62 4.27 -5.73 -4.02
C TYR A 62 3.16 -6.77 -4.07
N SER A 63 3.08 -7.61 -3.05
CA SER A 63 1.93 -8.50 -2.87
C SER A 63 0.80 -7.76 -2.15
N ILE A 64 -0.44 -7.91 -2.65
CA ILE A 64 -1.63 -7.32 -2.04
C ILE A 64 -1.77 -7.80 -0.58
N ASP A 65 -1.49 -9.08 -0.29
CA ASP A 65 -1.47 -9.61 1.08
C ASP A 65 -0.48 -8.92 2.01
N GLU A 66 0.65 -8.44 1.51
CA GLU A 66 1.63 -7.72 2.31
C GLU A 66 1.21 -6.27 2.57
N LEU A 67 0.56 -5.63 1.60
CA LEU A 67 0.06 -4.26 1.73
C LEU A 67 -1.24 -4.18 2.54
N ALA A 68 -2.09 -5.22 2.46
CA ALA A 68 -3.36 -5.32 3.16
C ALA A 68 -3.22 -5.79 4.62
N LYS A 69 -2.02 -6.25 5.04
CA LYS A 69 -1.74 -6.51 6.47
C LYS A 69 -1.91 -5.20 7.24
N LYS A 70 -3.08 -5.06 7.89
CA LYS A 70 -3.31 -4.06 8.94
C LYS A 70 -2.10 -4.11 9.88
N PRO A 71 -1.56 -2.97 10.34
CA PRO A 71 -0.62 -2.99 11.43
C PRO A 71 -1.27 -3.82 12.54
N ARG A 72 -0.66 -4.96 12.89
CA ARG A 72 -1.06 -5.70 14.08
C ARG A 72 -0.84 -4.71 15.21
N VAL A 73 -1.92 -4.10 15.69
CA VAL A 73 -1.93 -3.37 16.94
C VAL A 73 -1.56 -4.43 17.97
N ILE A 74 -0.28 -4.47 18.34
CA ILE A 74 0.12 -5.10 19.59
C ILE A 74 -0.56 -4.21 20.63
N LYS A 75 -1.77 -4.58 21.06
CA LYS A 75 -2.30 -4.12 22.33
C LYS A 75 -1.28 -4.60 23.35
N GLU A 76 -0.38 -3.72 23.77
CA GLU A 76 0.30 -3.91 25.02
C GLU A 76 -0.80 -4.10 26.05
N ARG A 77 -0.95 -5.35 26.52
CA ARG A 77 -1.73 -5.65 27.72
C ARG A 77 -1.05 -4.88 28.84
N GLY A 78 -1.57 -3.68 29.13
CA GLY A 78 -1.29 -2.95 30.36
C GLY A 78 -1.54 -3.91 31.51
N ASN A 79 -0.45 -4.31 32.14
CA ASN A 79 -0.36 -5.28 33.21
C ASN A 79 -1.16 -4.76 34.41
N GLU A 80 -2.25 -5.45 34.75
CA GLU A 80 -2.92 -5.31 36.04
C GLU A 80 -1.92 -5.61 37.15
N ARG A 81 -1.44 -4.58 37.83
CA ARG A 81 -0.87 -4.72 39.18
C ARG A 81 -1.68 -3.83 40.11
N GLY A 82 -2.49 -4.51 40.91
CA GLY A 82 -3.28 -3.91 41.96
C GLY A 82 -2.42 -3.16 42.98
N MET A 83 -2.95 -2.04 43.43
CA MET A 83 -2.58 -1.43 44.70
C MET A 83 -3.86 -1.38 45.53
N LYS A 84 -3.97 -2.34 46.47
CA LYS A 84 -4.76 -2.16 47.68
C LYS A 84 -3.99 -1.16 48.55
N LEU A 85 -4.69 -0.13 49.02
CA LEU A 85 -4.42 0.55 50.29
C LEU A 85 -5.74 0.62 51.03
#